data_AF-A0A2P9HG64-F1
#
_entry.id   AF-A0A2P9HG64-F1
#
_cell.length_a   1.000
_cell.length_b   1.000
_cell.length_c   1.000
_cell.angle_alpha   90.00
_cell.angle_beta   90.00
_cell.angle_gamma   90.00
#
_symmetry.space_group_name_H-M   'P 1'
#
loop_
_entity.id
_entity.type
_entity.pdbx_description
1 polymer ?
#
loop_
_entity_poly.entity_id
_entity_poly.type
_entity_poly.pdbx_seq_one_letter_code
_entity_poly.pdbx_strand_id
1 'polypeptide(L)'
;MTTRSKRYTPERARAEALFNKPAAVAKPRILEDAPKVAATRLVAVEETEHDRVFRLIREGKFEDAARIAARLINAGQVTGFFIYGKSPEFTKASEWHQRLVRDGDARANVHIISPERAQILLVRNIGNRRVNAANLAAIMRDIATHRFDLNGESIVVCQDGTVNDGQHRTFGVLLTGHPIESVVSYGVTKESMRTVNIGRKRTGVDRLNIASIPNAVHMSAISNLAFEMYNGRAATPAEAQDYYFENQEHIVLANSLIGNPQKGLGSAAPGVAALHLLFLGANEDDIRHFFTAFRTGEMLKRRNPIYTLREALREKTVKWTRQQWTRGIVHHFLIWRTGRSLAVATSPASLPEVI
;
A
#
# COMPACT_ATOMS: atom_id res chain seq x y z
N MET A 1 28.17 -31.70 -7.29
CA MET A 1 27.14 -30.88 -7.95
C MET A 1 27.30 -29.45 -7.48
N THR A 2 27.62 -28.56 -8.40
CA THR A 2 28.09 -27.17 -8.22
C THR A 2 27.03 -26.23 -7.67
N THR A 3 27.32 -25.59 -6.54
CA THR A 3 26.63 -24.41 -6.02
C THR A 3 26.96 -23.21 -6.92
N ARG A 4 25.94 -22.66 -7.61
CA ARG A 4 26.11 -21.49 -8.47
C ARG A 4 26.07 -20.24 -7.59
N SER A 5 27.24 -19.76 -7.18
CA SER A 5 27.40 -18.48 -6.50
C SER A 5 26.83 -17.37 -7.39
N LYS A 6 25.90 -16.56 -6.86
CA LYS A 6 25.48 -15.31 -7.51
C LYS A 6 26.73 -14.43 -7.65
N ARG A 7 27.28 -14.31 -8.86
CA ARG A 7 28.34 -13.35 -9.16
C ARG A 7 27.72 -11.96 -9.08
N TYR A 8 27.96 -11.27 -7.97
CA TYR A 8 27.76 -9.84 -7.84
C TYR A 8 28.73 -9.14 -8.80
N THR A 9 28.23 -8.25 -9.64
CA THR A 9 29.08 -7.44 -10.50
C THR A 9 29.77 -6.35 -9.65
N PRO A 10 31.06 -6.06 -9.86
CA PRO A 10 31.78 -5.02 -9.12
C PRO A 10 31.12 -3.63 -9.22
N GLU A 11 30.39 -3.35 -10.31
CA GLU A 11 29.65 -2.10 -10.51
C GLU A 11 28.44 -1.97 -9.57
N ARG A 12 27.73 -3.07 -9.28
CA ARG A 12 26.58 -3.08 -8.37
C ARG A 12 27.02 -2.92 -6.91
N ALA A 13 28.11 -3.57 -6.53
CA ALA A 13 28.71 -3.40 -5.20
C ALA A 13 29.24 -1.97 -4.98
N ARG A 14 29.79 -1.32 -6.03
CA ARG A 14 30.19 0.10 -5.98
C ARG A 14 29.00 1.06 -5.85
N ALA A 15 27.88 0.77 -6.51
CA ALA A 15 26.67 1.58 -6.40
C ALA A 15 26.05 1.50 -4.99
N GLU A 16 25.91 0.29 -4.43
CA GLU A 16 25.39 0.09 -3.07
C GLU A 16 26.30 0.72 -1.98
N ALA A 17 27.63 0.69 -2.17
CA ALA A 17 28.59 1.32 -1.26
C ALA A 17 28.54 2.87 -1.28
N LEU A 18 28.02 3.48 -2.34
CA LEU A 18 27.81 4.94 -2.43
C LEU A 18 26.57 5.42 -1.68
N PHE A 19 25.56 4.55 -1.49
CA PHE A 19 24.28 4.88 -0.84
C PHE A 19 24.18 4.42 0.62
N ASN A 20 25.09 3.54 1.09
CA ASN A 20 25.16 3.09 2.49
C ASN A 20 26.18 3.84 3.37
N LYS A 21 26.69 5.01 2.95
CA LYS A 21 27.41 5.87 3.90
C LYS A 21 26.39 6.51 4.85
N PRO A 22 26.41 6.22 6.16
CA PRO A 22 25.71 7.09 7.09
C PRO A 22 26.29 8.49 6.92
N ALA A 23 25.43 9.46 6.62
CA ALA A 23 25.84 10.86 6.65
C ALA A 23 26.42 11.11 8.05
N ALA A 24 27.73 11.38 8.13
CA ALA A 24 28.35 11.81 9.36
C ALA A 24 27.61 13.09 9.79
N VAL A 25 26.92 13.01 10.92
CA VAL A 25 26.30 14.17 11.57
C VAL A 25 27.46 15.07 12.01
N ALA A 26 27.86 15.99 11.14
CA ALA A 26 28.74 17.07 11.52
C ALA A 26 27.97 17.96 12.49
N LYS A 27 28.42 17.99 13.76
CA LYS A 27 27.95 18.97 14.73
C LYS A 27 28.06 20.37 14.11
N PRO A 28 27.05 21.24 14.26
CA PRO A 28 27.09 22.56 13.65
C PRO A 28 28.26 23.36 14.25
N ARG A 29 29.21 23.75 13.40
CA ARG A 29 30.18 24.79 13.72
C ARG A 29 29.43 26.12 13.68
N ILE A 30 29.29 26.76 14.83
CA ILE A 30 28.87 28.14 14.95
C ILE A 30 29.96 28.98 14.26
N LEU A 31 29.60 29.65 13.17
CA LEU A 31 30.40 30.72 12.59
C LEU A 31 29.68 32.02 12.95
N GLU A 32 30.16 32.69 13.99
CA GLU A 32 29.81 34.08 14.29
C GLU A 32 30.48 34.99 13.25
N ASP A 33 29.77 36.07 12.92
CA ASP A 33 30.16 37.23 12.10
C ASP A 33 30.08 37.12 10.56
N ALA A 34 28.90 37.49 10.03
CA ALA A 34 28.74 38.07 8.70
C ALA A 34 27.66 39.18 8.72
N PRO A 35 27.83 40.28 7.95
CA PRO A 35 27.19 41.57 8.20
C PRO A 35 25.70 41.61 7.84
N LYS A 36 24.93 42.41 8.61
CA LYS A 36 23.50 42.68 8.43
C LYS A 36 23.20 43.22 7.02
N VAL A 37 22.69 42.36 6.13
CA VAL A 37 22.02 42.79 4.91
C VAL A 37 20.54 43.00 5.22
N ALA A 38 20.05 44.19 4.87
CA ALA A 38 18.71 44.68 5.18
C ALA A 38 17.62 43.69 4.72
N ALA A 39 16.71 43.37 5.65
CA ALA A 39 15.56 42.51 5.41
C ALA A 39 14.63 43.15 4.38
N THR A 40 14.69 42.66 3.15
CA THR A 40 13.59 42.85 2.19
C THR A 40 12.45 41.94 2.65
N ARG A 41 11.30 42.54 2.97
CA ARG A 41 10.09 41.87 3.42
C ARG A 41 9.62 40.91 2.32
N LEU A 42 9.92 39.62 2.46
CA LEU A 42 9.38 38.57 1.57
C LEU A 42 7.87 38.51 1.79
N VAL A 43 7.11 38.83 0.74
CA VAL A 43 5.67 38.62 0.68
C VAL A 43 5.43 37.12 0.83
N ALA A 44 4.58 36.71 1.77
CA ALA A 44 4.20 35.31 1.93
C ALA A 44 3.51 34.83 0.64
N VAL A 45 4.20 34.01 -0.15
CA VAL A 45 3.62 33.37 -1.33
C VAL A 45 2.58 32.37 -0.82
N GLU A 46 1.31 32.55 -1.17
CA GLU A 46 0.26 31.58 -0.83
C GLU A 46 0.60 30.20 -1.42
N GLU A 47 0.55 29.16 -0.59
CA GLU A 47 0.80 27.78 -1.01
C GLU A 47 -0.21 27.38 -2.08
N THR A 48 0.26 27.04 -3.28
CA THR A 48 -0.63 26.56 -4.34
C THR A 48 -1.15 25.16 -4.02
N GLU A 49 -2.27 24.75 -4.63
CA GLU A 49 -2.76 23.37 -4.44
C GLU A 49 -1.75 22.31 -4.91
N HIS A 50 -0.90 22.64 -5.89
CA HIS A 50 0.20 21.79 -6.36
C HIS A 50 1.31 21.66 -5.31
N ASP A 51 1.72 22.77 -4.70
CA ASP A 51 2.72 22.76 -3.62
C ASP A 51 2.22 21.94 -2.42
N ARG A 52 0.93 22.09 -2.10
CA ARG A 52 0.26 21.31 -1.05
C ARG A 52 0.33 19.81 -1.32
N VAL A 53 0.18 19.36 -2.57
CA VAL A 53 0.33 17.93 -2.92
C VAL A 53 1.73 17.44 -2.59
N PHE A 54 2.78 18.13 -3.03
CA PHE A 54 4.16 17.74 -2.74
C PHE A 54 4.46 17.72 -1.24
N ARG A 55 3.95 18.71 -0.49
CA ARG A 55 4.07 18.73 0.97
C ARG A 55 3.38 17.53 1.62
N LEU A 56 2.14 17.22 1.25
CA LEU A 56 1.40 16.07 1.80
C LEU A 56 2.11 14.74 1.51
N ILE A 57 2.74 14.60 0.33
CA ILE A 57 3.55 13.42 -0.02
C ILE A 57 4.76 13.31 0.91
N ARG A 58 5.48 14.41 1.17
CA ARG A 58 6.60 14.42 2.13
C ARG A 58 6.17 14.08 3.55
N GLU A 59 4.95 14.48 3.93
CA GLU A 59 4.33 14.12 5.21
C GLU A 59 3.78 12.68 5.26
N GLY A 60 3.89 11.91 4.17
CA GLY A 60 3.33 10.55 4.07
C GLY A 60 1.80 10.47 3.94
N LYS A 61 1.12 11.60 3.75
CA LYS A 61 -0.35 11.72 3.61
C LYS A 61 -0.80 11.48 2.17
N PHE A 62 -0.50 10.29 1.64
CA PHE A 62 -0.72 9.95 0.23
C PHE A 62 -2.20 10.00 -0.21
N GLU A 63 -3.16 9.66 0.65
CA GLU A 63 -4.59 9.73 0.32
C GLU A 63 -5.06 11.16 0.06
N ASP A 64 -4.68 12.09 0.93
CA ASP A 64 -5.03 13.51 0.80
C ASP A 64 -4.34 14.11 -0.44
N ALA A 65 -3.05 13.81 -0.60
CA ALA A 65 -2.28 14.22 -1.77
C ALA A 65 -2.91 13.72 -3.07
N ALA A 66 -3.26 12.44 -3.14
CA ALA A 66 -3.83 11.82 -4.34
C ALA A 66 -5.22 12.36 -4.67
N ARG A 67 -6.04 12.71 -3.67
CA ARG A 67 -7.35 13.33 -3.88
C ARG A 67 -7.22 14.69 -4.57
N ILE A 68 -6.29 15.53 -4.09
CA ILE A 68 -6.02 16.84 -4.69
C ILE A 68 -5.40 16.66 -6.08
N ALA A 69 -4.35 15.83 -6.19
CA ALA A 69 -3.64 15.59 -7.44
C ALA A 69 -4.56 15.04 -8.54
N ALA A 70 -5.36 14.01 -8.24
CA ALA A 70 -6.28 13.43 -9.21
C ALA A 70 -7.33 14.46 -9.68
N ARG A 71 -7.84 15.34 -8.79
CA ARG A 71 -8.74 16.42 -9.19
C ARG A 71 -8.06 17.38 -10.15
N LEU A 72 -6.88 17.88 -9.82
CA LEU A 72 -6.11 18.82 -10.65
C LEU A 72 -5.74 18.20 -12.02
N ILE A 73 -5.25 16.97 -12.03
CA ILE A 73 -4.91 16.23 -13.25
C ILE A 73 -6.14 16.06 -14.13
N ASN A 74 -7.26 15.60 -13.57
CA ASN A 74 -8.49 15.37 -14.33
C ASN A 74 -9.15 16.67 -14.82
N ALA A 75 -8.84 17.81 -14.18
CA ALA A 75 -9.24 19.15 -14.62
C ALA A 75 -8.28 19.76 -15.67
N GLY A 76 -7.22 19.04 -16.08
CA GLY A 76 -6.22 19.54 -17.02
C GLY A 76 -5.19 20.49 -16.41
N GLN A 77 -5.24 20.72 -15.09
CA GLN A 77 -4.33 21.61 -14.36
C GLN A 77 -3.03 20.87 -13.98
N VAL A 78 -2.41 20.18 -14.94
CA VAL A 78 -1.24 19.31 -14.70
C VAL A 78 0.08 20.08 -14.64
N THR A 79 0.15 21.25 -15.27
CA THR A 79 1.38 22.03 -15.46
C THR A 79 2.04 22.45 -14.16
N GLY A 80 1.28 22.67 -13.08
CA GLY A 80 1.84 22.98 -11.76
C GLY A 80 2.64 21.82 -11.12
N PHE A 81 2.53 20.59 -11.64
CA PHE A 81 3.38 19.47 -11.21
C PHE A 81 4.70 19.35 -12.00
N PHE A 82 4.87 20.11 -13.07
CA PHE A 82 6.00 19.99 -14.00
C PHE A 82 7.21 20.83 -13.57
N ILE A 83 7.73 20.53 -12.38
CA ILE A 83 8.81 21.30 -11.73
C ILE A 83 10.23 20.86 -12.15
N TYR A 84 10.37 19.73 -12.84
CA TYR A 84 11.68 19.18 -13.24
C TYR A 84 12.16 19.69 -14.60
N GLY A 85 11.39 20.57 -15.26
CA GLY A 85 11.67 21.05 -16.62
C GLY A 85 12.95 21.88 -16.78
N LYS A 86 13.51 22.36 -15.66
CA LYS A 86 14.72 23.20 -15.63
C LYS A 86 15.97 22.45 -15.16
N SER A 87 15.87 21.14 -14.87
CA SER A 87 17.05 20.38 -14.45
C SER A 87 17.96 20.06 -15.65
N PRO A 88 19.30 19.99 -15.45
CA PRO A 88 20.22 19.50 -16.48
C PRO A 88 19.86 18.10 -17.02
N GLU A 89 19.21 17.29 -16.18
CA GLU A 89 18.75 15.94 -16.49
C GLU A 89 17.55 15.95 -17.45
N PHE A 90 16.79 17.04 -17.50
CA PHE A 90 15.60 17.16 -18.35
C PHE A 90 15.95 17.10 -19.84
N THR A 91 17.06 17.72 -20.26
CA THR A 91 17.53 17.66 -21.65
C THR A 91 17.84 16.22 -22.06
N LYS A 92 18.56 15.47 -21.21
CA LYS A 92 18.87 14.04 -21.45
C LYS A 92 17.61 13.19 -21.51
N ALA A 93 16.62 13.50 -20.68
CA ALA A 93 15.33 12.82 -20.70
C ALA A 93 14.55 13.14 -21.99
N SER A 94 14.64 14.36 -22.51
CA SER A 94 14.00 14.76 -23.77
C SER A 94 14.62 14.03 -24.96
N GLU A 95 15.95 13.97 -25.04
CA GLU A 95 16.68 13.20 -26.04
C GLU A 95 16.38 11.70 -25.95
N TRP A 96 16.20 11.17 -24.74
CA TRP A 96 15.76 9.78 -24.54
C TRP A 96 14.39 9.55 -25.18
N HIS A 97 13.40 10.40 -24.90
CA HIS A 97 12.05 10.27 -25.47
C HIS A 97 12.05 10.42 -27.00
N GLN A 98 12.78 11.40 -27.54
CA GLN A 98 12.90 11.60 -28.98
C GLN A 98 13.49 10.39 -29.71
N ARG A 99 14.50 9.73 -29.12
CA ARG A 99 15.07 8.49 -29.68
C ARG A 99 14.07 7.33 -29.68
N LEU A 100 13.24 7.22 -28.65
CA LEU A 100 12.17 6.19 -28.62
C LEU A 100 11.19 6.40 -29.78
N VAL A 101 10.81 7.65 -30.04
CA VAL A 101 9.85 8.02 -31.09
C VAL A 101 10.44 7.86 -32.50
N ARG A 102 11.68 8.31 -32.73
CA ARG A 102 12.29 8.36 -34.07
C ARG A 102 12.40 7.00 -34.74
N ASP A 103 12.74 5.98 -33.95
CA ASP A 103 13.02 4.66 -34.50
C ASP A 103 11.75 3.91 -34.95
N GLY A 104 10.56 4.35 -34.50
CA GLY A 104 9.23 3.92 -34.99
C GLY A 104 8.81 2.47 -34.72
N ASP A 105 9.76 1.55 -34.67
CA ASP A 105 9.55 0.12 -34.55
C ASP A 105 9.14 -0.29 -33.13
N ALA A 106 8.24 -1.27 -33.06
CA ALA A 106 7.76 -1.82 -31.82
C ALA A 106 8.87 -2.57 -31.07
N ARG A 107 9.24 -2.08 -29.88
CA ARG A 107 10.23 -2.74 -29.01
C ARG A 107 10.02 -2.37 -27.55
N ALA A 108 10.58 -3.16 -26.65
CA ALA A 108 10.42 -3.02 -25.21
C ALA A 108 11.77 -3.21 -24.50
N ASN A 109 12.14 -2.26 -23.64
CA ASN A 109 13.39 -2.29 -22.89
C ASN A 109 13.15 -1.84 -21.45
N VAL A 110 14.00 -2.29 -20.52
CA VAL A 110 13.97 -1.78 -19.14
C VAL A 110 14.66 -0.42 -19.09
N HIS A 111 13.98 0.56 -18.50
CA HIS A 111 14.52 1.89 -18.27
C HIS A 111 14.28 2.33 -16.83
N ILE A 112 15.23 3.10 -16.30
CA ILE A 112 14.99 3.92 -15.11
C ILE A 112 14.08 5.08 -15.50
N ILE A 113 12.91 5.18 -14.88
CA ILE A 113 11.99 6.29 -15.05
C ILE A 113 12.27 7.28 -13.93
N SER A 114 13.03 8.34 -14.25
CA SER A 114 13.27 9.46 -13.35
C SER A 114 12.11 10.46 -13.37
N PRO A 115 12.02 11.40 -12.42
CA PRO A 115 11.02 12.46 -12.42
C PRO A 115 11.00 13.29 -13.73
N GLU A 116 12.16 13.55 -14.32
CA GLU A 116 12.30 14.24 -15.61
C GLU A 116 11.70 13.42 -16.76
N ARG A 117 12.03 12.12 -16.82
CA ARG A 117 11.47 11.21 -17.84
C ARG A 117 9.96 11.09 -17.67
N ALA A 118 9.50 10.99 -16.43
CA ALA A 118 8.08 10.97 -16.10
C ALA A 118 7.37 12.25 -16.57
N GLN A 119 7.96 13.42 -16.32
CA GLN A 119 7.42 14.69 -16.78
C GLN A 119 7.29 14.73 -18.30
N ILE A 120 8.31 14.34 -19.06
CA ILE A 120 8.26 14.35 -20.54
C ILE A 120 7.18 13.43 -21.08
N LEU A 121 7.05 12.23 -20.50
CA LEU A 121 5.96 11.31 -20.83
C LEU A 121 4.59 11.95 -20.56
N LEU A 122 4.44 12.64 -19.42
CA LEU A 122 3.18 13.25 -19.01
C LEU A 122 2.80 14.51 -19.80
N VAL A 123 3.78 15.26 -20.30
CA VAL A 123 3.53 16.38 -21.25
C VAL A 123 2.78 15.88 -22.50
N ARG A 124 3.03 14.63 -22.91
CA ARG A 124 2.35 13.98 -24.05
C ARG A 124 1.24 12.99 -23.64
N ASN A 125 0.77 13.03 -22.39
CA ASN A 125 -0.31 12.15 -21.94
C ASN A 125 -1.68 12.66 -22.39
N ILE A 126 -1.98 12.50 -23.67
CA ILE A 126 -3.20 12.98 -24.31
C ILE A 126 -4.23 11.84 -24.41
N GLY A 127 -5.48 12.13 -24.03
CA GLY A 127 -6.62 11.23 -24.21
C GLY A 127 -6.57 9.95 -23.38
N ASN A 128 -5.81 9.93 -22.28
CA ASN A 128 -5.80 8.80 -21.35
C ASN A 128 -6.99 8.89 -20.38
N ARG A 129 -7.37 7.75 -19.79
CA ARG A 129 -8.49 7.68 -18.85
C ARG A 129 -8.27 8.57 -17.63
N ARG A 130 -9.36 8.99 -16.97
CA ARG A 130 -9.27 9.74 -15.70
C ARG A 130 -8.41 9.01 -14.67
N VAL A 131 -7.60 9.78 -13.95
CA VAL A 131 -6.78 9.30 -12.85
C VAL A 131 -7.68 8.99 -11.65
N ASN A 132 -7.64 7.73 -11.19
CA ASN A 132 -8.24 7.31 -9.94
C ASN A 132 -7.32 7.65 -8.74
N ALA A 133 -7.85 8.39 -7.76
CA ALA A 133 -7.10 8.85 -6.59
C ALA A 133 -6.61 7.70 -5.69
N ALA A 134 -7.43 6.68 -5.44
CA ALA A 134 -7.04 5.56 -4.58
C ALA A 134 -5.87 4.75 -5.19
N ASN A 135 -5.92 4.49 -6.49
CA ASN A 135 -4.83 3.83 -7.22
C ASN A 135 -3.55 4.67 -7.22
N LEU A 136 -3.68 5.99 -7.40
CA LEU A 136 -2.54 6.91 -7.36
C LEU A 136 -1.90 6.93 -5.96
N ALA A 137 -2.70 7.00 -4.89
CA ALA A 137 -2.21 6.95 -3.51
C ALA A 137 -1.41 5.67 -3.23
N ALA A 138 -1.94 4.51 -3.64
CA ALA A 138 -1.26 3.22 -3.48
C ALA A 138 0.08 3.20 -4.22
N ILE A 139 0.11 3.61 -5.49
CA ILE A 139 1.34 3.63 -6.29
C ILE A 139 2.36 4.63 -5.72
N MET A 140 1.95 5.84 -5.32
CA MET A 140 2.86 6.80 -4.70
C MET A 140 3.46 6.26 -3.41
N ARG A 141 2.66 5.58 -2.58
CA ARG A 141 3.15 4.95 -1.35
C ARG A 141 4.15 3.84 -1.64
N ASP A 142 3.82 2.92 -2.53
CA ASP A 142 4.70 1.80 -2.87
C ASP A 142 6.03 2.30 -3.47
N ILE A 143 5.99 3.35 -4.31
CA ILE A 143 7.19 4.00 -4.86
C ILE A 143 8.02 4.69 -3.76
N ALA A 144 7.39 5.53 -2.93
CA ALA A 144 8.07 6.29 -1.88
C ALA A 144 8.63 5.40 -0.75
N THR A 145 8.09 4.20 -0.58
CA THR A 145 8.55 3.21 0.41
C THR A 145 9.40 2.10 -0.20
N HIS A 146 9.82 2.24 -1.46
CA HIS A 146 10.67 1.29 -2.18
C HIS A 146 10.10 -0.14 -2.26
N ARG A 147 8.77 -0.28 -2.27
CA ARG A 147 8.05 -1.55 -2.51
C ARG A 147 7.70 -1.78 -3.97
N PHE A 148 7.88 -0.78 -4.83
CA PHE A 148 7.61 -0.90 -6.25
C PHE A 148 8.81 -1.52 -6.98
N ASP A 149 8.73 -2.83 -7.24
CA ASP A 149 9.74 -3.58 -7.99
C ASP A 149 9.46 -3.63 -9.50
N LEU A 150 10.52 -3.86 -10.29
CA LEU A 150 10.42 -4.21 -11.70
C LEU A 150 9.66 -5.53 -11.85
N ASN A 151 8.39 -5.45 -12.27
CA ASN A 151 7.46 -6.59 -12.30
C ASN A 151 6.97 -6.96 -13.71
N GLY A 152 7.55 -6.34 -14.75
CA GLY A 152 7.18 -6.55 -16.15
C GLY A 152 5.97 -5.73 -16.63
N GLU A 153 5.25 -5.05 -15.74
CA GLU A 153 4.29 -4.03 -16.19
C GLU A 153 5.06 -2.89 -16.88
N SER A 154 4.51 -2.39 -17.97
CA SER A 154 5.19 -1.42 -18.83
C SER A 154 4.57 -0.04 -18.76
N ILE A 155 5.37 0.98 -19.09
CA ILE A 155 4.87 2.26 -19.59
C ILE A 155 4.82 2.12 -21.10
N VAL A 156 3.65 2.35 -21.69
CA VAL A 156 3.44 2.14 -23.12
C VAL A 156 3.38 3.49 -23.81
N VAL A 157 4.25 3.70 -24.80
CA VAL A 157 4.38 4.95 -25.58
C VAL A 157 4.00 4.67 -27.03
N CYS A 158 3.13 5.48 -27.61
CA CYS A 158 2.71 5.34 -28.99
C CYS A 158 3.83 5.77 -29.97
N GLN A 159 3.66 5.44 -31.25
CA GLN A 159 4.54 5.89 -32.34
C GLN A 159 4.66 7.43 -32.41
N ASP A 160 3.62 8.17 -32.03
CA ASP A 160 3.62 9.65 -31.97
C ASP A 160 4.25 10.21 -30.67
N GLY A 161 4.70 9.33 -29.78
CA GLY A 161 5.27 9.67 -28.48
C GLY A 161 4.25 9.96 -27.38
N THR A 162 2.95 9.80 -27.63
CA THR A 162 1.92 9.92 -26.58
C THR A 162 1.91 8.72 -25.64
N VAL A 163 1.50 8.92 -24.39
CA VAL A 163 1.37 7.80 -23.43
C VAL A 163 0.07 7.05 -23.69
N ASN A 164 0.19 5.74 -23.85
CA ASN A 164 -0.93 4.82 -24.02
C ASN A 164 -1.33 4.19 -22.68
N ASP A 165 -0.37 3.66 -21.93
CA ASP A 165 -0.61 3.05 -20.61
C ASP A 165 0.54 3.38 -19.63
N GLY A 166 0.27 3.22 -18.33
CA GLY A 166 1.23 3.46 -17.26
C GLY A 166 1.13 4.83 -16.59
N GLN A 167 0.13 5.66 -16.94
CA GLN A 167 0.01 7.03 -16.41
C GLN A 167 0.09 7.15 -14.88
N HIS A 168 -0.48 6.20 -14.12
CA HIS A 168 -0.43 6.22 -12.65
C HIS A 168 0.98 6.01 -12.12
N ARG A 169 1.77 5.12 -12.74
CA ARG A 169 3.19 4.93 -12.42
C ARG A 169 3.97 6.19 -12.73
N THR A 170 3.74 6.76 -13.91
CA THR A 170 4.41 7.99 -14.35
C THR A 170 4.10 9.17 -13.42
N PHE A 171 2.84 9.37 -13.05
CA PHE A 171 2.46 10.37 -12.04
C PHE A 171 3.06 10.05 -10.66
N GLY A 172 3.10 8.78 -10.26
CA GLY A 172 3.70 8.35 -9.01
C GLY A 172 5.18 8.76 -8.91
N VAL A 173 5.97 8.48 -9.95
CA VAL A 173 7.38 8.90 -10.04
C VAL A 173 7.49 10.44 -10.01
N LEU A 174 6.71 11.14 -10.83
CA LEU A 174 6.76 12.61 -10.89
C LEU A 174 6.48 13.25 -9.51
N LEU A 175 5.41 12.81 -8.85
CA LEU A 175 4.90 13.42 -7.63
C LEU A 175 5.73 13.02 -6.40
N THR A 176 6.26 11.81 -6.34
CA THR A 176 7.11 11.35 -5.23
C THR A 176 8.56 11.76 -5.38
N GLY A 177 9.02 12.06 -6.60
CA GLY A 177 10.42 12.35 -6.90
C GLY A 177 11.34 11.11 -6.87
N HIS A 178 10.79 9.90 -6.69
CA HIS A 178 11.58 8.67 -6.59
C HIS A 178 11.59 7.92 -7.92
N PRO A 179 12.76 7.60 -8.50
CA PRO A 179 12.85 6.86 -9.74
C PRO A 179 12.48 5.38 -9.54
N ILE A 180 11.94 4.76 -10.58
CA ILE A 180 11.67 3.31 -10.62
C ILE A 180 12.27 2.68 -11.87
N GLU A 181 12.56 1.39 -11.83
CA GLU A 181 12.78 0.61 -13.05
C GLU A 181 11.43 0.17 -13.63
N SER A 182 11.24 0.37 -14.93
CA SER A 182 10.04 -0.07 -15.63
C SER A 182 10.40 -0.54 -17.04
N VAL A 183 9.67 -1.54 -17.53
CA VAL A 183 9.65 -1.81 -18.96
C VAL A 183 9.03 -0.60 -19.66
N VAL A 184 9.64 -0.09 -20.72
CA VAL A 184 9.03 0.89 -21.61
C VAL A 184 8.84 0.22 -22.96
N SER A 185 7.57 0.01 -23.31
CA SER A 185 7.18 -0.48 -24.62
C SER A 185 6.82 0.70 -25.49
N TYR A 186 7.32 0.75 -26.71
CA TYR A 186 7.05 1.86 -27.60
C TYR A 186 6.87 1.41 -29.04
N GLY A 187 6.39 2.31 -29.90
CA GLY A 187 6.11 2.00 -31.32
C GLY A 187 4.75 1.32 -31.54
N VAL A 188 3.88 1.28 -30.54
CA VAL A 188 2.50 0.77 -30.68
C VAL A 188 1.56 1.85 -31.21
N THR A 189 0.43 1.44 -31.79
CA THR A 189 -0.62 2.37 -32.18
C THR A 189 -1.53 2.71 -30.99
N LYS A 190 -2.21 3.87 -31.03
CA LYS A 190 -3.12 4.29 -29.96
C LYS A 190 -4.31 3.32 -29.80
N GLU A 191 -4.75 2.72 -30.90
CA GLU A 191 -5.88 1.77 -30.95
C GLU A 191 -5.61 0.51 -30.11
N SER A 192 -4.33 0.14 -29.91
CA SER A 192 -3.95 -1.00 -29.06
C SER A 192 -4.47 -0.86 -27.62
N MET A 193 -4.79 0.35 -27.15
CA MET A 193 -5.39 0.56 -25.82
C MET A 193 -6.65 -0.27 -25.58
N ARG A 194 -7.40 -0.63 -26.64
CA ARG A 194 -8.65 -1.41 -26.56
C ARG A 194 -8.46 -2.83 -26.01
N THR A 195 -7.26 -3.39 -26.11
CA THR A 195 -6.95 -4.76 -25.67
C THR A 195 -6.06 -4.81 -24.43
N VAL A 196 -5.70 -3.64 -23.88
CA VAL A 196 -4.88 -3.53 -22.69
C VAL A 196 -5.72 -3.77 -21.43
N ASN A 197 -5.17 -4.56 -20.48
CA ASN A 197 -5.76 -4.80 -19.16
C ASN A 197 -7.19 -5.43 -19.18
N ILE A 198 -7.54 -6.19 -20.23
CA ILE A 198 -8.83 -6.90 -20.34
C ILE A 198 -8.91 -8.17 -19.47
N GLY A 199 -7.79 -8.62 -18.90
CA GLY A 199 -7.72 -9.82 -18.06
C GLY A 199 -8.22 -9.61 -16.63
N ARG A 200 -8.49 -10.73 -15.94
CA ARG A 200 -8.81 -10.71 -14.49
C ARG A 200 -7.59 -10.25 -13.70
N LYS A 201 -7.77 -9.22 -12.86
CA LYS A 201 -6.74 -8.77 -11.92
C LYS A 201 -6.43 -9.84 -10.89
N ARG A 202 -5.14 -10.01 -10.55
CA ARG A 202 -4.72 -10.86 -9.43
C ARG A 202 -5.27 -10.31 -8.11
N THR A 203 -5.87 -11.18 -7.32
CA THR A 203 -6.37 -10.91 -5.97
C THR A 203 -5.29 -11.17 -4.92
N GLY A 204 -5.56 -10.86 -3.64
CA GLY A 204 -4.69 -11.27 -2.54
C GLY A 204 -4.59 -12.81 -2.43
N VAL A 205 -5.68 -13.51 -2.68
CA VAL A 205 -5.74 -14.98 -2.70
C VAL A 205 -4.83 -15.54 -3.80
N ASP A 206 -4.90 -14.98 -5.01
CA ASP A 206 -4.07 -15.44 -6.13
C ASP A 206 -2.57 -15.31 -5.80
N ARG A 207 -2.17 -14.24 -5.10
CA ARG A 207 -0.76 -13.99 -4.72
C ARG A 207 -0.26 -14.96 -3.66
N LEU A 208 -1.07 -15.23 -2.63
CA LEU A 208 -0.73 -16.23 -1.63
C LEU A 208 -0.72 -17.66 -2.22
N ASN A 209 -1.64 -17.97 -3.15
CA ASN A 209 -1.62 -19.24 -3.87
C ASN A 209 -0.36 -19.42 -4.74
N ILE A 210 0.12 -18.35 -5.40
CA ILE A 210 1.39 -18.39 -6.15
C ILE A 210 2.56 -18.74 -5.20
N ALA A 211 2.53 -18.24 -3.97
CA ALA A 211 3.48 -18.59 -2.92
C ALA A 211 3.20 -19.95 -2.25
N SER A 212 2.28 -20.77 -2.80
CA SER A 212 1.89 -22.08 -2.26
C SER A 212 1.39 -22.06 -0.82
N ILE A 213 0.80 -20.94 -0.39
CA ILE A 213 0.27 -20.78 0.95
C ILE A 213 -1.09 -21.49 1.07
N PRO A 214 -1.26 -22.46 1.99
CA PRO A 214 -2.55 -23.11 2.23
C PRO A 214 -3.55 -22.12 2.84
N ASN A 215 -4.84 -22.37 2.63
CA ASN A 215 -5.91 -21.50 3.15
C ASN A 215 -5.76 -20.02 2.74
N ALA A 216 -5.21 -19.76 1.55
CA ALA A 216 -4.94 -18.42 1.02
C ALA A 216 -6.12 -17.45 1.12
N VAL A 217 -7.36 -17.95 1.01
CA VAL A 217 -8.58 -17.15 1.20
C VAL A 217 -8.64 -16.55 2.61
N HIS A 218 -8.39 -17.37 3.64
CA HIS A 218 -8.42 -16.93 5.03
C HIS A 218 -7.21 -16.07 5.35
N MET A 219 -6.00 -16.50 4.94
CA MET A 219 -4.77 -15.76 5.17
C MET A 219 -4.85 -14.36 4.57
N SER A 220 -5.32 -14.24 3.33
CA SER A 220 -5.52 -12.95 2.68
C SER A 220 -6.56 -12.11 3.43
N ALA A 221 -7.67 -12.70 3.86
CA ALA A 221 -8.73 -11.96 4.55
C ALA A 221 -8.31 -11.44 5.93
N ILE A 222 -7.59 -12.27 6.70
CA ILE A 222 -7.03 -11.89 8.01
C ILE A 222 -5.97 -10.81 7.84
N SER A 223 -5.02 -10.97 6.91
CA SER A 223 -3.93 -10.00 6.70
C SER A 223 -4.45 -8.62 6.31
N ASN A 224 -5.43 -8.55 5.40
CA ASN A 224 -6.01 -7.26 4.99
C ASN A 224 -6.78 -6.58 6.13
N LEU A 225 -7.61 -7.32 6.87
CA LEU A 225 -8.39 -6.73 7.96
C LEU A 225 -7.49 -6.35 9.15
N ALA A 226 -6.50 -7.16 9.47
CA ALA A 226 -5.53 -6.85 10.53
C ALA A 226 -4.76 -5.58 10.17
N PHE A 227 -4.19 -5.50 8.97
CA PHE A 227 -3.53 -4.29 8.49
C PHE A 227 -4.45 -3.07 8.60
N GLU A 228 -5.69 -3.18 8.13
CA GLU A 228 -6.67 -2.10 8.17
C GLU A 228 -6.95 -1.61 9.59
N MET A 229 -7.10 -2.55 10.53
CA MET A 229 -7.37 -2.22 11.93
C MET A 229 -6.19 -1.58 12.65
N TYR A 230 -4.96 -2.04 12.37
CA TYR A 230 -3.76 -1.49 13.02
C TYR A 230 -3.24 -0.20 12.36
N ASN A 231 -3.51 0.01 11.06
CA ASN A 231 -3.02 1.17 10.32
C ASN A 231 -4.11 2.21 10.01
N GLY A 232 -5.39 1.91 10.30
CA GLY A 232 -6.51 2.82 10.06
C GLY A 232 -6.86 3.05 8.58
N ARG A 233 -6.31 2.24 7.67
CA ARG A 233 -6.55 2.32 6.22
C ARG A 233 -6.37 0.98 5.54
N ALA A 234 -7.01 0.79 4.38
CA ALA A 234 -6.76 -0.39 3.56
C ALA A 234 -5.28 -0.49 3.14
N ALA A 235 -4.77 -1.72 3.11
CA ALA A 235 -3.45 -2.04 2.61
C ALA A 235 -3.36 -1.87 1.08
N THR A 236 -2.20 -1.45 0.58
CA THR A 236 -1.85 -1.73 -0.82
C THR A 236 -1.69 -3.24 -1.02
N PRO A 237 -1.74 -3.73 -2.26
CA PRO A 237 -1.39 -5.10 -2.55
C PRO A 237 -0.06 -5.52 -1.91
N ALA A 238 1.02 -4.74 -2.09
CA ALA A 238 2.33 -5.07 -1.53
C ALA A 238 2.27 -5.13 0.01
N GLU A 239 1.69 -4.13 0.66
CA GLU A 239 1.56 -4.08 2.12
C GLU A 239 0.78 -5.27 2.70
N ALA A 240 -0.30 -5.70 2.05
CA ALA A 240 -1.07 -6.85 2.51
C ALA A 240 -0.25 -8.16 2.46
N GLN A 241 0.68 -8.24 1.51
CA GLN A 241 1.57 -9.38 1.34
C GLN A 241 2.72 -9.33 2.35
N ASP A 242 3.36 -8.17 2.51
CA ASP A 242 4.40 -7.93 3.52
C ASP A 242 3.86 -8.24 4.91
N TYR A 243 2.69 -7.69 5.27
CA TYR A 243 2.05 -7.93 6.55
C TYR A 243 1.80 -9.43 6.82
N TYR A 244 1.39 -10.18 5.79
CA TYR A 244 1.22 -11.63 5.93
C TYR A 244 2.55 -12.31 6.27
N PHE A 245 3.62 -12.04 5.51
CA PHE A 245 4.90 -12.72 5.70
C PHE A 245 5.60 -12.31 7.00
N GLU A 246 5.49 -11.05 7.41
CA GLU A 246 6.00 -10.55 8.69
C GLU A 246 5.28 -11.18 9.90
N ASN A 247 4.01 -11.55 9.75
CA ASN A 247 3.18 -12.10 10.83
C ASN A 247 2.74 -13.54 10.58
N GLN A 248 3.45 -14.27 9.71
CA GLN A 248 2.98 -15.54 9.16
C GLN A 248 2.65 -16.55 10.25
N GLU A 249 3.56 -16.75 11.20
CA GLU A 249 3.39 -17.73 12.29
C GLU A 249 2.13 -17.43 13.12
N HIS A 250 1.96 -16.17 13.53
CA HIS A 250 0.82 -15.73 14.33
C HIS A 250 -0.50 -15.79 13.55
N ILE A 251 -0.51 -15.44 12.26
CA ILE A 251 -1.72 -15.49 11.41
C ILE A 251 -2.15 -16.95 11.18
N VAL A 252 -1.19 -17.84 10.90
CA VAL A 252 -1.44 -19.27 10.71
C VAL A 252 -1.96 -19.89 12.01
N LEU A 253 -1.32 -19.58 13.14
CA LEU A 253 -1.75 -20.02 14.47
C LEU A 253 -3.16 -19.52 14.79
N ALA A 254 -3.43 -18.22 14.64
CA ALA A 254 -4.74 -17.63 14.85
C ALA A 254 -5.83 -18.33 14.03
N ASN A 255 -5.58 -18.58 12.74
CA ASN A 255 -6.52 -19.32 11.88
C ASN A 255 -6.72 -20.77 12.36
N SER A 256 -5.69 -21.43 12.88
CA SER A 256 -5.80 -22.79 13.44
C SER A 256 -6.61 -22.83 14.74
N LEU A 257 -6.54 -21.77 15.56
CA LEU A 257 -7.24 -21.67 16.84
C LEU A 257 -8.73 -21.41 16.65
N ILE A 258 -9.12 -20.61 15.65
CA ILE A 258 -10.53 -20.37 15.36
C ILE A 258 -11.22 -21.57 14.71
N GLY A 259 -10.47 -22.43 14.02
CA GLY A 259 -11.01 -23.53 13.21
C GLY A 259 -11.94 -23.01 12.11
N ASN A 260 -13.06 -23.72 11.88
CA ASN A 260 -14.08 -23.24 10.95
C ASN A 260 -14.81 -22.03 11.56
N PRO A 261 -14.96 -20.91 10.84
CA PRO A 261 -15.67 -19.75 11.36
C PRO A 261 -17.17 -20.04 11.52
N GLN A 262 -17.82 -19.37 12.48
CA GLN A 262 -19.26 -19.42 12.65
C GLN A 262 -19.97 -18.90 11.39
N LYS A 263 -20.98 -19.64 10.91
CA LYS A 263 -21.73 -19.31 9.70
C LYS A 263 -22.29 -17.88 9.79
N GLY A 264 -22.07 -17.09 8.73
CA GLY A 264 -22.53 -15.70 8.64
C GLY A 264 -21.48 -14.63 9.00
N LEU A 265 -20.36 -15.01 9.63
CA LEU A 265 -19.33 -14.05 10.07
C LEU A 265 -18.13 -13.94 9.11
N GLY A 266 -17.82 -15.01 8.37
CA GLY A 266 -16.58 -15.13 7.58
C GLY A 266 -15.34 -15.34 8.45
N SER A 267 -14.16 -15.52 7.84
CA SER A 267 -12.92 -15.85 8.55
C SER A 267 -12.12 -14.63 9.04
N ALA A 268 -12.30 -13.46 8.44
CA ALA A 268 -11.49 -12.29 8.73
C ALA A 268 -11.64 -11.81 10.18
N ALA A 269 -12.87 -11.47 10.61
CA ALA A 269 -13.11 -10.96 11.96
C ALA A 269 -12.68 -11.92 13.09
N PRO A 270 -13.05 -13.21 13.08
CA PRO A 270 -12.57 -14.13 14.11
C PRO A 270 -11.06 -14.35 14.04
N GLY A 271 -10.47 -14.42 12.84
CA GLY A 271 -9.02 -14.60 12.69
C GLY A 271 -8.22 -13.41 13.20
N VAL A 272 -8.63 -12.17 12.92
CA VAL A 272 -8.00 -10.97 13.47
C VAL A 272 -8.22 -10.87 14.98
N ALA A 273 -9.38 -11.28 15.49
CA ALA A 273 -9.61 -11.30 16.92
C ALA A 273 -8.69 -12.31 17.63
N ALA A 274 -8.54 -13.51 17.10
CA ALA A 274 -7.58 -14.49 17.62
C ALA A 274 -6.13 -14.00 17.52
N LEU A 275 -5.74 -13.38 16.39
CA LEU A 275 -4.42 -12.78 16.22
C LEU A 275 -4.14 -11.71 17.29
N HIS A 276 -5.10 -10.83 17.53
CA HIS A 276 -4.96 -9.78 18.54
C HIS A 276 -4.91 -10.35 19.97
N LEU A 277 -5.68 -11.41 20.26
CA LEU A 277 -5.60 -12.10 21.55
C LEU A 277 -4.23 -12.77 21.79
N LEU A 278 -3.64 -13.35 20.75
CA LEU A 278 -2.26 -13.86 20.81
C LEU A 278 -1.27 -12.74 21.15
N PHE A 279 -1.41 -11.57 20.52
CA PHE A 279 -0.58 -10.42 20.83
C PHE A 279 -0.77 -9.91 22.27
N LEU A 280 -1.98 -10.01 22.83
CA LEU A 280 -2.22 -9.72 24.25
C LEU A 280 -1.68 -10.80 25.21
N GLY A 281 -1.03 -11.86 24.71
CA GLY A 281 -0.53 -12.96 25.54
C GLY A 281 -1.63 -13.88 26.07
N ALA A 282 -2.80 -13.93 25.41
CA ALA A 282 -3.84 -14.88 25.79
C ALA A 282 -3.37 -16.33 25.50
N ASN A 283 -3.76 -17.25 26.37
CA ASN A 283 -3.40 -18.65 26.24
C ASN A 283 -4.14 -19.29 25.05
N GLU A 284 -3.44 -20.12 24.28
CA GLU A 284 -3.97 -20.77 23.07
C GLU A 284 -5.18 -21.66 23.35
N ASP A 285 -5.20 -22.40 24.46
CA ASP A 285 -6.30 -23.28 24.82
C ASP A 285 -7.56 -22.49 25.19
N ASP A 286 -7.40 -21.35 25.87
CA ASP A 286 -8.51 -20.43 26.15
C ASP A 286 -9.11 -19.90 24.84
N ILE A 287 -8.27 -19.47 23.89
CA ILE A 287 -8.71 -18.97 22.57
C ILE A 287 -9.46 -20.09 21.83
N ARG A 288 -8.87 -21.28 21.75
CA ARG A 288 -9.47 -22.45 21.07
C ARG A 288 -10.81 -22.83 21.68
N HIS A 289 -10.89 -22.86 23.01
CA HIS A 289 -12.13 -23.15 23.74
C HIS A 289 -13.20 -22.11 23.44
N PHE A 290 -12.86 -20.82 23.53
CA PHE A 290 -13.79 -19.73 23.26
C PHE A 290 -14.38 -19.82 21.84
N PHE A 291 -13.54 -19.96 20.81
CA PHE A 291 -14.03 -20.04 19.43
C PHE A 291 -14.80 -21.34 19.14
N THR A 292 -14.42 -22.45 19.78
CA THR A 292 -15.18 -23.71 19.68
C THR A 292 -16.56 -23.55 20.28
N ALA A 293 -16.68 -23.05 21.51
CA ALA A 293 -17.95 -22.80 22.16
C ALA A 293 -18.79 -21.75 21.40
N PHE A 294 -18.15 -20.70 20.86
CA PHE A 294 -18.81 -19.70 20.02
C PHE A 294 -19.43 -20.31 18.76
N ARG A 295 -18.79 -21.33 18.18
CA ARG A 295 -19.27 -22.06 16.99
C ARG A 295 -20.32 -23.12 17.30
N THR A 296 -20.11 -23.97 18.31
CA THR A 296 -21.01 -25.09 18.61
C THR A 296 -22.22 -24.63 19.41
N GLY A 297 -22.01 -23.74 20.39
CA GLY A 297 -23.01 -23.32 21.36
C GLY A 297 -23.21 -24.32 22.51
N GLU A 298 -22.38 -25.36 22.59
CA GLU A 298 -22.49 -26.40 23.62
C GLU A 298 -22.16 -25.85 25.01
N MET A 299 -22.91 -26.29 26.02
CA MET A 299 -22.71 -25.96 27.44
C MET A 299 -22.77 -24.45 27.78
N LEU A 300 -23.37 -23.62 26.92
CA LEU A 300 -23.51 -22.20 27.15
C LEU A 300 -24.79 -21.84 27.92
N LYS A 301 -24.63 -21.16 29.06
CA LYS A 301 -25.75 -20.63 29.86
C LYS A 301 -26.10 -19.20 29.42
N ARG A 302 -27.34 -18.77 29.70
CA ARG A 302 -27.77 -17.38 29.55
C ARG A 302 -26.80 -16.42 30.26
N ARG A 303 -26.54 -15.26 29.64
CA ARG A 303 -25.57 -14.24 30.07
C ARG A 303 -24.09 -14.65 30.05
N ASN A 304 -23.75 -15.86 29.60
CA ASN A 304 -22.36 -16.15 29.22
C ASN A 304 -21.98 -15.24 28.04
N PRO A 305 -20.85 -14.52 28.06
CA PRO A 305 -20.47 -13.62 26.97
C PRO A 305 -20.41 -14.31 25.60
N ILE A 306 -19.97 -15.58 25.54
CA ILE A 306 -19.96 -16.37 24.30
C ILE A 306 -21.38 -16.57 23.77
N TYR A 307 -22.33 -16.89 24.65
CA TYR A 307 -23.74 -17.06 24.30
C TYR A 307 -24.32 -15.76 23.75
N THR A 308 -24.11 -14.66 24.47
CA THR A 308 -24.62 -13.34 24.11
C THR A 308 -24.11 -12.89 22.73
N LEU A 309 -22.83 -13.10 22.44
CA LEU A 309 -22.25 -12.79 21.14
C LEU A 309 -22.82 -13.68 20.02
N ARG A 310 -23.04 -14.97 20.30
CA ARG A 310 -23.57 -15.96 19.35
C ARG A 310 -25.00 -15.63 18.95
N GLU A 311 -25.86 -15.33 19.92
CA GLU A 311 -27.25 -14.95 19.66
C GLU A 311 -27.32 -13.65 18.87
N ALA A 312 -26.43 -12.69 19.14
CA ALA A 312 -26.39 -11.45 18.39
C ALA A 312 -26.08 -11.67 16.89
N LEU A 313 -25.23 -12.65 16.57
CA LEU A 313 -24.96 -13.04 15.19
C LEU A 313 -26.12 -13.82 14.56
N ARG A 314 -26.70 -14.79 15.29
CA ARG A 314 -27.77 -15.67 14.78
C ARG A 314 -29.06 -14.92 14.53
N GLU A 315 -29.51 -14.18 15.53
CA GLU A 315 -30.76 -13.42 15.51
C GLU A 315 -30.60 -12.05 14.83
N LYS A 316 -29.37 -11.72 14.40
CA LYS A 316 -29.02 -10.45 13.73
C LYS A 316 -29.48 -9.22 14.53
N THR A 317 -29.40 -9.29 15.86
CA THR A 317 -29.79 -8.18 16.73
C THR A 317 -28.83 -6.99 16.63
N VAL A 318 -27.65 -7.21 16.03
CA VAL A 318 -26.65 -6.17 15.75
C VAL A 318 -26.32 -6.10 14.25
N LYS A 319 -26.02 -4.90 13.75
CA LYS A 319 -25.54 -4.65 12.38
C LYS A 319 -24.08 -4.18 12.41
N TRP A 320 -23.19 -5.06 12.86
CA TRP A 320 -21.76 -4.75 13.01
C TRP A 320 -20.97 -4.95 11.72
N THR A 321 -20.05 -4.02 11.47
CA THR A 321 -18.96 -4.15 10.50
C THR A 321 -17.96 -5.23 10.93
N ARG A 322 -17.05 -5.66 10.03
CA ARG A 322 -16.02 -6.67 10.35
C ARG A 322 -15.08 -6.21 11.48
N GLN A 323 -14.77 -4.91 11.52
CA GLN A 323 -13.97 -4.29 12.57
C GLN A 323 -14.72 -4.31 13.91
N GLN A 324 -16.01 -3.98 13.90
CA GLN A 324 -16.85 -4.08 15.10
C GLN A 324 -16.99 -5.52 15.60
N TRP A 325 -17.14 -6.49 14.69
CA TRP A 325 -17.12 -7.90 15.05
C TRP A 325 -15.81 -8.31 15.69
N THR A 326 -14.67 -7.88 15.14
CA THR A 326 -13.35 -8.14 15.72
C THR A 326 -13.24 -7.59 17.15
N ARG A 327 -13.58 -6.31 17.34
CA ARG A 327 -13.60 -5.67 18.68
C ARG A 327 -14.56 -6.36 19.64
N GLY A 328 -15.75 -6.72 19.15
CA GLY A 328 -16.75 -7.44 19.92
C GLY A 328 -16.23 -8.79 20.40
N ILE A 329 -15.63 -9.59 19.51
CA ILE A 329 -15.07 -10.91 19.86
C ILE A 329 -14.00 -10.77 20.94
N VAL A 330 -13.03 -9.88 20.77
CA VAL A 330 -11.96 -9.64 21.76
C VAL A 330 -12.56 -9.22 23.10
N HIS A 331 -13.50 -8.28 23.10
CA HIS A 331 -14.15 -7.80 24.33
C HIS A 331 -14.89 -8.92 25.08
N HIS A 332 -15.66 -9.73 24.37
CA HIS A 332 -16.40 -10.84 24.99
C HIS A 332 -15.47 -11.94 25.50
N PHE A 333 -14.36 -12.21 24.80
CA PHE A 333 -13.32 -13.13 25.28
C PHE A 333 -12.74 -12.66 26.62
N LEU A 334 -12.36 -11.38 26.72
CA LEU A 334 -11.77 -10.83 27.95
C LEU A 334 -12.75 -10.85 29.12
N ILE A 335 -14.04 -10.56 28.89
CA ILE A 335 -15.08 -10.66 29.93
C ILE A 335 -15.26 -12.12 30.36
N TRP A 336 -15.38 -13.04 29.39
CA TRP A 336 -15.55 -14.47 29.66
C TRP A 336 -14.40 -15.03 30.51
N ARG A 337 -13.16 -14.67 30.19
CA ARG A 337 -11.97 -15.11 30.94
C ARG A 337 -11.97 -14.66 32.40
N THR A 338 -12.59 -13.52 32.70
CA THR A 338 -12.75 -13.02 34.09
C THR A 338 -13.93 -13.65 34.84
N GLY A 339 -14.68 -14.58 34.23
CA GLY A 339 -15.88 -15.19 34.81
C GLY A 339 -17.09 -14.24 34.91
N ARG A 340 -17.00 -13.04 34.33
CA ARG A 340 -18.08 -12.05 34.36
C ARG A 340 -19.16 -12.38 33.32
N SER A 341 -20.38 -11.95 33.62
CA SER A 341 -21.54 -12.12 32.74
C SER A 341 -21.77 -10.88 31.86
N LEU A 342 -22.38 -11.07 30.69
CA LEU A 342 -22.74 -9.99 29.79
C LEU A 342 -24.15 -10.18 29.24
N ALA A 343 -25.02 -9.19 29.47
CA ALA A 343 -26.43 -9.27 29.09
C ALA A 343 -26.69 -8.94 27.61
N VAL A 344 -25.90 -8.07 27.01
CA VAL A 344 -26.07 -7.56 25.65
C VAL A 344 -24.74 -7.59 24.91
N ALA A 345 -24.76 -7.93 23.62
CA ALA A 345 -23.55 -7.95 22.83
C ALA A 345 -23.01 -6.52 22.63
N THR A 346 -21.78 -6.28 23.06
CA THR A 346 -21.11 -4.98 22.98
C THR A 346 -19.84 -5.03 22.12
N SER A 347 -19.61 -3.98 21.34
CA SER A 347 -18.38 -3.79 20.57
C SER A 347 -17.76 -2.45 20.99
N PRO A 348 -16.60 -2.44 21.69
CA PRO A 348 -15.97 -1.22 22.14
C PRO A 348 -15.46 -0.36 20.97
N ALA A 349 -15.10 0.89 21.26
CA ALA A 349 -14.59 1.83 20.26
C ALA A 349 -13.18 1.47 19.75
N SER A 350 -12.34 0.87 20.59
CA SER A 350 -10.98 0.44 20.25
C SER A 350 -10.72 -0.98 20.75
N LEU A 351 -9.70 -1.61 20.18
CA LEU A 351 -9.10 -2.80 20.77
C LEU A 351 -8.22 -2.39 21.97
N PRO A 352 -8.01 -3.28 22.96
CA PRO A 352 -6.99 -3.08 23.98
C PRO A 352 -5.60 -2.88 23.35
N GLU A 353 -4.74 -2.12 24.01
CA GLU A 353 -3.35 -1.95 23.57
C GLU A 353 -2.55 -3.25 23.81
N VAL A 354 -1.73 -3.61 22.83
CA VAL A 354 -0.75 -4.68 22.94
C VAL A 354 0.47 -4.11 23.67
N ILE A 355 0.94 -4.81 24.71
CA ILE A 355 2.08 -4.40 25.53
C ILE A 355 3.39 -4.74 24.84
#